data_AF-A0A925LT80-F1
#
_entry.id   AF-A0A925LT80-F1
#
_cell.length_a   1.000
_cell.length_b   1.000
_cell.length_c   1.000
_cell.angle_alpha   90.00
_cell.angle_beta   90.00
_cell.angle_gamma   90.00
#
_symmetry.space_group_name_H-M   'P 1'
#
loop_
_entity.id
_entity.type
_entity.pdbx_description
1 polymer ?
#
loop_
_entity_poly.entity_id
_entity_poly.type
_entity_poly.pdbx_seq_one_letter_code
_entity_poly.pdbx_strand_id
1 'polypeptide(L)'
;KENTGSNNPADFLAKQGYTDLANKVHEAVIALLDAFPEKKLDDPSPEHFRGMFPTMGSMFLLIATHSMMHAGQIVPLRRELGKPVVS
;
A
#
# COMPACT_ATOMS: atom_id res chain seq x y z
N LYS A 1 0.38 -13.25 -5.01
CA LYS A 1 0.07 -14.44 -4.15
C LYS A 1 1.03 -15.60 -4.39
N GLU A 2 1.89 -15.56 -5.41
CA GLU A 2 2.72 -16.73 -5.76
C GLU A 2 3.97 -16.91 -4.87
N ASN A 3 4.46 -15.85 -4.24
CA ASN A 3 5.74 -15.91 -3.50
C ASN A 3 5.58 -15.96 -1.97
N THR A 4 4.35 -16.05 -1.43
CA THR A 4 4.09 -16.06 0.03
C THR A 4 4.69 -17.26 0.78
N GLY A 5 5.03 -18.34 0.08
CA GLY A 5 5.75 -19.49 0.63
C GLY A 5 7.22 -19.58 0.21
N SER A 6 7.74 -18.58 -0.53
CA SER A 6 9.11 -18.60 -1.01
C SER A 6 10.05 -17.93 -0.02
N ASN A 7 11.17 -18.60 0.26
CA ASN A 7 12.32 -18.04 0.96
C ASN A 7 13.48 -17.73 0.01
N ASN A 8 13.29 -17.86 -1.31
CA ASN A 8 14.32 -17.57 -2.30
C ASN A 8 14.42 -16.05 -2.52
N PRO A 9 15.56 -15.40 -2.22
CA PRO A 9 15.71 -13.95 -2.41
C PRO A 9 15.49 -13.49 -3.85
N ALA A 10 15.72 -14.35 -4.84
CA ALA A 10 15.53 -14.04 -6.25
C ALA A 10 14.04 -13.82 -6.64
N ASP A 11 13.10 -14.26 -5.80
CA ASP A 11 11.66 -14.09 -6.03
C ASP A 11 11.15 -12.73 -5.53
N PHE A 12 12.04 -11.90 -4.97
CA PHE A 12 11.72 -10.60 -4.37
C PHE A 12 12.58 -9.50 -5.00
N LEU A 13 12.08 -8.26 -4.99
CA LEU A 13 12.87 -7.12 -5.43
C LEU A 13 13.98 -6.82 -4.41
N ALA A 14 15.09 -6.27 -4.89
CA ALA A 14 16.02 -5.60 -4.00
C ALA A 14 15.34 -4.38 -3.34
N LYS A 15 15.87 -3.93 -2.20
CA LYS A 15 15.34 -2.77 -1.46
C LYS A 15 15.04 -1.58 -2.36
N GLN A 16 15.99 -1.20 -3.22
CA GLN A 16 15.83 -0.08 -4.14
C GLN A 16 14.62 -0.27 -5.06
N GLY A 17 14.45 -1.47 -5.62
CA GLY A 17 13.31 -1.78 -6.47
C GLY A 17 11.96 -1.64 -5.76
N TYR A 18 11.89 -2.01 -4.47
CA TYR A 18 10.66 -1.77 -3.68
C TYR A 18 10.43 -0.28 -3.39
N THR A 19 11.49 0.48 -3.09
CA THR A 19 11.39 1.93 -2.87
C THR A 19 10.94 2.66 -4.13
N ASP A 20 11.52 2.31 -5.29
CA ASP A 20 11.15 2.90 -6.59
C ASP A 20 9.70 2.55 -6.95
N LEU A 21 9.28 1.30 -6.72
CA LEU A 21 7.90 0.88 -6.94
C LEU A 21 6.91 1.64 -6.03
N ALA A 22 7.24 1.81 -4.75
CA ALA A 22 6.41 2.54 -3.81
C ALA A 22 6.25 4.01 -4.24
N ASN A 23 7.35 4.66 -4.64
CA ASN A 23 7.32 6.04 -5.15
C ASN A 23 6.46 6.16 -6.42
N LYS A 24 6.65 5.25 -7.38
CA LYS A 24 5.86 5.23 -8.61
C LYS A 24 4.36 5.09 -8.35
N VAL A 25 3.98 4.20 -7.43
CA VAL A 25 2.56 4.02 -7.05
C VAL A 25 2.03 5.26 -6.34
N HIS A 26 2.81 5.85 -5.44
CA HIS A 26 2.42 7.07 -4.72
C HIS A 26 2.16 8.22 -5.69
N GLU A 27 3.10 8.52 -6.60
CA GLU A 27 2.95 9.57 -7.60
C GLU A 27 1.73 9.36 -8.49
N ALA A 28 1.50 8.12 -8.94
CA ALA A 28 0.33 7.78 -9.75
C ALA A 28 -0.99 7.98 -9.01
N VAL A 29 -1.05 7.64 -7.72
CA VAL A 29 -2.25 7.81 -6.89
C VAL A 29 -2.53 9.29 -6.62
N ILE A 30 -1.49 10.09 -6.36
CA ILE A 30 -1.64 11.55 -6.16
C ILE A 30 -2.14 12.20 -7.45
N ALA A 31 -1.52 11.89 -8.60
CA ALA A 31 -1.96 12.42 -9.89
C ALA A 31 -3.41 12.01 -10.23
N LEU A 32 -3.81 10.78 -9.88
CA LEU A 32 -5.18 10.32 -10.03
C LEU A 32 -6.13 11.09 -9.13
N LEU A 33 -5.78 11.29 -7.86
CA LEU A 33 -6.60 12.00 -6.88
C LEU A 33 -6.82 13.46 -7.28
N ASP A 34 -5.77 14.15 -7.73
CA ASP A 34 -5.84 15.55 -8.20
C ASP A 34 -6.78 15.71 -9.41
N ALA A 35 -6.82 14.69 -10.28
CA ALA A 35 -7.70 14.68 -11.46
C ALA A 35 -9.09 14.11 -11.15
N PHE A 36 -9.34 13.55 -9.96
CA PHE A 36 -10.57 12.83 -9.65
C PHE A 36 -11.70 13.82 -9.28
N PRO A 37 -12.86 13.79 -9.96
CA PRO A 37 -13.96 14.67 -9.59
C PRO A 37 -14.49 14.34 -8.20
N GLU A 38 -14.56 15.33 -7.30
CA GLU A 38 -15.04 15.15 -5.92
C GLU A 38 -16.42 14.48 -5.86
N LYS A 39 -17.34 14.88 -6.74
CA LYS A 39 -18.69 14.29 -6.83
C LYS A 39 -18.72 12.79 -7.15
N LYS A 40 -17.60 12.22 -7.62
CA LYS A 40 -17.46 10.79 -7.90
C LYS A 40 -16.89 10.01 -6.73
N LEU A 41 -16.52 10.66 -5.63
CA LEU A 41 -16.03 9.97 -4.44
C LEU A 41 -17.11 9.05 -3.84
N ASP A 42 -18.38 9.37 -4.05
CA ASP A 42 -19.52 8.55 -3.64
C ASP A 42 -19.88 7.43 -4.63
N ASP A 43 -19.22 7.38 -5.80
CA ASP A 43 -19.45 6.31 -6.77
C ASP A 43 -19.11 4.94 -6.16
N PRO A 44 -19.82 3.86 -6.53
CA PRO A 44 -19.53 2.52 -6.02
C PRO A 44 -18.10 2.08 -6.34
N SER A 45 -17.41 1.51 -5.36
CA SER A 45 -16.08 0.93 -5.58
C SER A 45 -16.13 -0.35 -6.44
N PRO A 46 -14.97 -0.86 -6.89
CA PRO A 46 -14.89 -2.14 -7.59
C PRO A 46 -15.55 -3.28 -6.81
N GLU A 47 -16.25 -4.18 -7.51
CA GLU A 47 -17.13 -5.21 -6.92
C GLU A 47 -16.47 -6.01 -5.80
N HIS A 48 -15.24 -6.50 -6.00
CA HIS A 48 -14.49 -7.26 -5.01
C HIS A 48 -14.16 -6.51 -3.70
N PHE A 49 -14.13 -5.17 -3.72
CA PHE A 49 -13.87 -4.35 -2.53
C PHE A 49 -15.14 -3.77 -1.91
N ARG A 50 -16.24 -3.73 -2.67
CA ARG A 50 -17.47 -3.00 -2.31
C ARG A 50 -18.09 -3.44 -0.97
N GLY A 51 -17.89 -4.69 -0.57
CA GLY A 51 -18.35 -5.18 0.74
C GLY A 51 -17.64 -4.55 1.94
N MET A 52 -16.40 -4.10 1.80
CA MET A 52 -15.58 -3.54 2.88
C MET A 52 -15.28 -2.04 2.68
N PHE A 53 -15.16 -1.61 1.43
CA PHE A 53 -14.88 -0.24 1.01
C PHE A 53 -15.93 0.13 -0.03
N PRO A 54 -17.10 0.64 0.35
CA PRO A 54 -18.27 0.74 -0.55
C PRO A 54 -18.13 1.79 -1.65
N THR A 55 -17.34 2.86 -1.42
CA THR A 55 -17.24 4.01 -2.34
C THR A 55 -15.82 4.21 -2.86
N MET A 56 -15.67 4.95 -3.96
CA MET A 56 -14.36 5.35 -4.48
C MET A 56 -13.55 6.15 -3.45
N GLY A 57 -14.20 7.00 -2.64
CA GLY A 57 -13.56 7.71 -1.54
C GLY A 57 -12.99 6.76 -0.48
N SER A 58 -13.72 5.71 -0.12
CA SER A 58 -13.22 4.69 0.81
C SER A 58 -12.03 3.89 0.24
N MET A 59 -11.93 3.75 -1.08
CA MET A 59 -10.75 3.16 -1.73
C MET A 59 -9.51 4.06 -1.63
N PHE A 60 -9.65 5.37 -1.85
CA PHE A 60 -8.54 6.30 -1.66
C PHE A 60 -8.05 6.32 -0.20
N LEU A 61 -8.97 6.28 0.76
CA LEU A 61 -8.61 6.16 2.19
C LEU A 61 -7.89 4.85 2.49
N LEU A 62 -8.34 3.72 1.92
CA LEU A 62 -7.64 2.44 2.05
C LEU A 62 -6.20 2.57 1.54
N ILE A 63 -6.01 3.10 0.33
CA ILE A 63 -4.67 3.24 -0.27
C ILE A 63 -3.77 4.13 0.61
N ALA A 64 -4.31 5.23 1.13
CA ALA A 64 -3.55 6.17 1.96
C ALA A 64 -3.15 5.60 3.34
N THR A 65 -4.00 4.78 3.95
CA THR A 65 -3.83 4.35 5.34
C THR A 65 -3.27 2.94 5.50
N HIS A 66 -3.43 2.08 4.51
CA HIS A 66 -3.05 0.66 4.58
C HIS A 66 -1.54 0.45 4.77
N SER A 67 -0.71 1.27 4.11
CA SER A 67 0.75 1.20 4.28
C SER A 67 1.19 1.49 5.72
N MET A 68 0.54 2.43 6.41
CA MET A 68 0.83 2.75 7.81
C MET A 68 0.49 1.59 8.75
N MET A 69 -0.59 0.85 8.47
CA MET A 69 -0.94 -0.35 9.23
C MET A 69 0.18 -1.40 9.19
N HIS A 70 0.78 -1.60 8.01
CA HIS A 70 1.91 -2.52 7.84
C HIS A 70 3.21 -1.99 8.41
N ALA A 71 3.44 -0.67 8.42
CA ALA A 71 4.63 -0.08 9.04
C ALA A 71 4.75 -0.48 10.52
N GLY A 72 3.63 -0.55 11.24
CA GLY A 72 3.58 -1.04 12.62
C GLY A 72 4.06 -2.49 12.78
N GLN A 73 3.81 -3.36 11.79
CA GLN A 73 4.24 -4.76 11.78
C GLN A 73 5.76 -4.93 11.58
N ILE A 74 6.44 -3.92 11.03
CA ILE A 74 7.89 -3.96 10.81
C ILE A 74 8.67 -3.68 12.12
N VAL A 75 8.05 -2.99 13.08
CA VAL A 75 8.71 -2.59 14.33
C VAL A 75 9.28 -3.78 15.12
N PRO A 76 8.54 -4.87 15.39
CA PRO A 76 9.08 -6.04 16.08
C PRO A 76 10.26 -6.67 15.34
N LEU A 77 10.18 -6.82 14.01
CA LEU A 77 11.25 -7.37 13.18
C LEU A 77 12.55 -6.57 13.29
N ARG A 78 12.45 -5.23 13.31
CA ARG A 78 13.64 -4.37 13.48
C ARG A 78 14.27 -4.54 14.85
N ARG A 79 13.46 -4.66 15.91
CA ARG A 79 13.95 -4.91 17.28
C ARG A 79 14.69 -6.23 17.39
N GLU A 80 14.12 -7.31 16.84
CA GLU A 80 14.74 -8.63 16.83
C GLU A 80 16.08 -8.64 16.07
N LEU A 81 16.18 -7.87 14.98
CA LEU A 81 17.41 -7.72 14.19
C LEU A 81 18.40 -6.68 14.75
N GLY A 82 18.13 -6.07 15.91
CA GLY A 82 18.98 -5.03 16.50
C GLY A 82 19.08 -3.73 15.67
N LYS A 83 18.11 -3.48 14.78
CA LYS A 83 18.08 -2.31 13.90
C LYS A 83 17.30 -1.15 14.56
N PRO A 84 17.71 0.12 14.34
CA PRO A 84 16.98 1.27 14.88
C PRO A 84 15.53 1.27 14.41
N VAL A 85 14.56 1.47 15.31
CA VAL A 85 13.17 1.70 14.90
C VAL A 85 13.07 3.16 14.45
N VAL A 86 12.72 3.37 13.19
CA VAL A 86 12.49 4.70 12.62
C VAL A 86 11.04 4.79 12.21
N SER A 87 10.41 5.91 12.54
CA SER A 87 9.06 6.30 12.13
C SER A 87 9.07 6.85 10.72
#